data_AF-A0A6V7IGE2-F1
#
_entry.id   AF-A0A6V7IGE2-F1
#
_cell.length_a   1.000
_cell.length_b   1.000
_cell.length_c   1.000
_cell.angle_alpha   90.00
_cell.angle_beta   90.00
_cell.angle_gamma   90.00
#
_symmetry.space_group_name_H-M   'P 1'
#
loop_
_entity.id
_entity.type
_entity.pdbx_description
1 polymer ?
#
loop_
_entity_poly.entity_id
_entity_poly.type
_entity_poly.pdbx_seq_one_letter_code
_entity_poly.pdbx_strand_id
1 'polypeptide(L)' 'VHHRGGVSLETEKTEAGTTSKLLVTQARSSDNGNYTCIPSNANAASVVVHVLN' A
#
# COMPACT_ATOMS: atom_id res chain seq x y z
N VAL A 1 16.97 -0.75 6.20
CA VAL A 1 15.52 -0.68 5.91
C VAL A 1 14.82 -1.47 7.01
N HIS A 2 14.21 -0.81 8.00
CA HIS A 2 13.44 -1.53 9.02
C HIS A 2 12.13 -2.00 8.39
N HIS A 3 11.97 -3.30 8.17
CA HIS A 3 10.65 -3.86 7.85
C HIS A 3 9.83 -3.85 9.14
N ARG A 4 8.76 -3.04 9.15
CA ARG A 4 7.73 -3.16 10.17
C ARG A 4 7.02 -4.49 9.94
N GLY A 5 7.08 -5.38 10.93
CA GLY A 5 6.23 -6.56 10.93
C GLY A 5 4.77 -6.13 10.79
N GLY A 6 4.01 -6.86 9.98
CA GLY A 6 2.60 -6.58 9.74
C GLY A 6 2.29 -5.74 8.50
N VAL A 7 3.27 -5.30 7.71
CA VAL A 7 3.05 -4.73 6.38
C VAL A 7 3.34 -5.80 5.32
N SER A 8 2.37 -6.07 4.44
CA SER A 8 2.55 -6.94 3.28
C SER A 8 2.04 -6.29 2.00
N LEU A 9 2.67 -6.61 0.87
CA LEU A 9 2.26 -6.17 -0.44
C LEU A 9 2.03 -7.40 -1.32
N GLU A 10 0.80 -7.58 -1.78
CA GLU A 10 0.45 -8.63 -2.71
C GLU A 10 0.20 -8.02 -4.08
N THR A 11 0.68 -8.66 -5.13
CA THR A 11 0.41 -8.23 -6.50
C THR A 11 -0.20 -9.38 -7.26
N GLU A 12 -1.39 -9.12 -7.80
CA GLU A 12 -2.19 -10.08 -8.54
C GLU A 12 -2.27 -9.60 -9.99
N LYS A 13 -1.88 -10.46 -10.93
CA LYS A 13 -1.99 -10.19 -12.36
C LYS A 13 -3.05 -11.10 -12.96
N THR A 14 -4.09 -10.51 -13.51
CA THR A 14 -5.18 -11.19 -14.22
C THR A 14 -5.25 -10.71 -15.67
N GLU A 15 -6.09 -11.32 -16.48
CA GLU A 15 -6.34 -10.87 -17.87
C GLU A 15 -6.94 -9.46 -17.93
N ALA A 16 -7.67 -9.05 -16.88
CA ALA A 16 -8.28 -7.73 -16.79
C ALA A 16 -7.31 -6.62 -16.34
N GLY A 17 -6.14 -6.99 -15.78
CA GLY A 17 -5.16 -6.01 -15.31
C GLY A 17 -4.26 -6.51 -14.19
N THR A 18 -3.45 -5.62 -13.65
CA THR A 18 -2.60 -5.90 -12.48
C THR A 18 -3.10 -5.08 -11.29
N THR A 19 -3.34 -5.76 -10.18
CA THR A 19 -3.83 -5.15 -8.94
C THR A 19 -2.79 -5.36 -7.84
N SER A 20 -2.38 -4.28 -7.18
CA SER A 20 -1.51 -4.35 -6.02
C SER A 20 -2.32 -4.06 -4.75
N LYS A 21 -2.21 -4.94 -3.76
CA LYS A 21 -2.92 -4.88 -2.47
C LYS A 21 -1.88 -4.69 -1.36
N LEU A 22 -1.86 -3.50 -0.78
CA LEU A 22 -1.07 -3.21 0.40
C LEU A 22 -1.91 -3.50 1.65
N LEU A 23 -1.45 -4.38 2.52
CA LEU A 23 -2.08 -4.71 3.79
C LEU A 23 -1.18 -4.25 4.94
N VAL A 24 -1.75 -3.45 5.85
CA VAL A 24 -1.09 -2.99 7.07
C VAL A 24 -1.89 -3.50 8.26
N THR A 25 -1.34 -4.49 8.96
CA THR A 25 -1.90 -5.06 10.18
C THR A 25 -1.30 -4.38 11.42
N GLN A 26 -2.06 -4.34 12.51
CA GLN A 26 -1.66 -3.64 13.74
C GLN A 26 -1.21 -2.18 13.47
N ALA A 27 -2.02 -1.45 12.69
CA ALA A 27 -1.73 -0.08 12.30
C ALA A 27 -1.50 0.80 13.54
N ARG A 28 -0.46 1.63 13.50
CA ARG A 28 -0.09 2.59 14.55
C ARG A 28 -0.20 3.99 13.99
N SER A 29 -0.22 5.00 14.86
CA SER A 29 -0.27 6.40 14.43
C SER A 29 0.90 6.78 13.50
N SER A 30 2.04 6.08 13.58
CA SER A 30 3.18 6.27 12.67
C SER A 30 2.98 5.68 11.25
N ASP A 31 1.91 4.93 11.01
CA ASP A 31 1.51 4.48 9.67
C ASP A 31 0.64 5.54 8.95
N ASN A 32 0.42 6.72 9.54
CA ASN A 32 -0.16 7.85 8.82
C ASN A 32 0.71 8.33 7.68
N GLY A 33 0.06 8.67 6.58
CA GLY A 33 0.75 9.29 5.46
C GLY A 33 0.04 9.14 4.14
N ASN A 34 0.74 9.56 3.10
CA ASN A 34 0.31 9.43 1.72
C ASN A 34 0.91 8.17 1.10
N TYR A 35 0.05 7.20 0.82
CA TYR A 35 0.39 5.94 0.19
C TYR A 35 0.25 6.10 -1.31
N THR A 36 1.34 5.88 -2.04
CA THR A 36 1.36 6.03 -3.51
C THR A 36 1.63 4.69 -4.16
N CYS A 37 0.71 4.27 -5.04
CA CYS A 37 0.91 3.18 -5.97
C CYS A 37 1.66 3.71 -7.19
N ILE A 38 2.83 3.14 -7.46
CA ILE A 38 3.68 3.50 -8.60
C ILE A 38 3.83 2.27 -9.51
N PRO A 39 2.93 2.08 -10.47
CA PRO A 39 3.06 1.02 -11.47
C PRO A 39 4.16 1.35 -12.49
N SER A 40 4.77 0.33 -13.09
CA SER A 40 5.87 0.52 -14.06
C SER A 40 5.40 1.02 -15.43
N ASN A 41 4.11 0.89 -15.74
CA ASN A 41 3.53 1.12 -17.07
C ASN A 41 2.26 1.97 -17.05
N ALA A 42 1.98 2.67 -15.95
CA ALA A 42 0.80 3.53 -15.82
C ALA A 42 1.09 4.71 -14.89
N ASN A 43 0.14 5.65 -14.81
CA ASN A 43 0.26 6.81 -13.92
C ASN A 43 0.19 6.38 -12.46
N ALA A 44 0.99 7.05 -11.61
CA ALA A 44 0.93 6.85 -10.17
C ALA A 44 -0.40 7.35 -9.61
N ALA A 45 -0.88 6.68 -8.57
CA ALA A 45 -2.08 7.06 -7.83
C ALA A 45 -1.77 7.13 -6.33
N SER A 46 -2.29 8.14 -5.65
CA SER A 46 -1.99 8.43 -4.25
C SER A 46 -3.25 8.47 -3.42
N VAL A 47 -3.17 8.00 -2.17
CA VAL A 47 -4.24 8.07 -1.18
C VAL A 47 -3.68 8.44 0.19
N VAL A 48 -4.33 9.37 0.87
CA VAL A 48 -3.96 9.74 2.25
C VAL A 48 -4.66 8.81 3.22
N VAL A 49 -3.88 8.16 4.10
CA VAL A 49 -4.38 7.26 5.14
C VAL A 49 -4.27 7.92 6.49
N HIS A 50 -5.39 7.95 7.20
CA HIS A 50 -5.50 8.41 8.58
C HIS A 50 -5.80 7.21 9.49
N VAL A 51 -5.09 7.13 10.61
CA VAL A 51 -5.07 6.03 11.58
C VAL A 51 -5.39 6.76 12.88
N LEU A 52 -6.59 6.53 13.35
CA LEU A 52 -7.15 7.19 14.52
C LEU A 52 -7.01 6.26 15.72
N ASN A 53 -7.08 6.83 16.92
CA ASN A 53 -6.98 6.11 18.19
C ASN A 53 -8.35 5.63 18.68
#